data_AF-A0A351T5H7-F1
#
_entry.id   AF-A0A351T5H7-F1
#
_cell.length_a   1.000
_cell.length_b   1.000
_cell.length_c   1.000
_cell.angle_alpha   90.00
_cell.angle_beta   90.00
_cell.angle_gamma   90.00
#
_symmetry.space_group_name_H-M   'P 1'
#
loop_
_entity.id
_entity.type
_entity.pdbx_description
1 polymer ?
#
loop_
_entity_poly.entity_id
_entity_poly.type
_entity_poly.pdbx_seq_one_letter_code
_entity_poly.pdbx_strand_id
1 'polypeptide(L)'
;MNMDKQKFERILATHGGNPDAWPETERAMALNFAVTDPQAAIMLREARALHTLIGELPDIDPSPDLVDRIIHAAVAQNQTANADMRQQGRQSSILTDYRQRMRRLREGLWPFGPLWRPAAGLAAPALFGLLLGLYQPQLIATTAPTATTAT
;
A
#
# COMPACT_ATOMS: atom_id res chain seq x y z
N MET A 1 -19.06 9.37 14.74
CA MET A 1 -17.98 9.08 13.78
C MET A 1 -18.67 8.80 12.45
N ASN A 2 -18.46 9.60 11.40
CA ASN A 2 -19.16 9.41 10.13
C ASN A 2 -18.43 8.38 9.25
N MET A 3 -19.17 7.59 8.46
CA MET A 3 -18.60 6.65 7.50
C MET A 3 -18.29 7.40 6.21
N ASP A 4 -17.03 7.35 5.76
CA ASP A 4 -16.58 7.93 4.49
C ASP A 4 -16.09 6.83 3.54
N LYS A 5 -15.91 7.18 2.26
CA LYS A 5 -15.50 6.26 1.21
C LYS A 5 -14.15 5.58 1.52
N GLN A 6 -13.17 6.31 2.07
CA GLN A 6 -11.84 5.76 2.35
C GLN A 6 -11.88 4.74 3.48
N LYS A 7 -12.69 4.97 4.50
CA LYS A 7 -12.89 4.04 5.61
C LYS A 7 -13.63 2.79 5.13
N PHE A 8 -14.66 2.96 4.31
CA PHE A 8 -15.37 1.85 3.68
C PHE A 8 -14.45 0.99 2.80
N GLU A 9 -13.61 1.62 1.98
CA GLU A 9 -12.58 0.95 1.18
C GLU A 9 -11.60 0.14 2.05
N ARG A 10 -11.16 0.70 3.18
CA ARG A 10 -10.27 0.00 4.10
C ARG A 10 -10.93 -1.23 4.71
N ILE A 11 -12.21 -1.13 5.10
CA ILE A 11 -12.97 -2.25 5.63
C ILE A 11 -13.06 -3.36 4.58
N LEU A 12 -13.43 -3.01 3.33
CA LEU A 12 -13.51 -3.96 2.23
C LEU A 12 -12.16 -4.60 1.90
N ALA A 13 -11.08 -3.82 1.89
CA ALA A 13 -9.73 -4.33 1.61
C ALA A 13 -9.21 -5.28 2.70
N THR A 14 -9.60 -5.05 3.96
CA THR A 14 -9.09 -5.83 5.11
C THR A 14 -9.95 -7.07 5.38
N HIS A 15 -11.27 -6.93 5.33
CA HIS A 15 -12.22 -7.97 5.73
C HIS A 15 -12.99 -8.59 4.57
N GLY A 16 -12.86 -8.05 3.35
CA GLY A 16 -13.57 -8.53 2.17
C GLY A 16 -15.05 -8.13 2.15
N GLY A 17 -15.80 -8.72 1.21
CA GLY A 17 -17.22 -8.44 0.99
C GLY A 17 -18.19 -9.08 1.98
N ASN A 18 -17.71 -9.89 2.93
CA ASN A 18 -18.55 -10.59 3.90
C ASN A 18 -18.77 -9.72 5.16
N PRO A 19 -20.00 -9.22 5.41
CA PRO A 19 -20.30 -8.36 6.56
C PRO A 19 -20.11 -9.04 7.92
N ASP A 20 -20.23 -10.37 7.98
CA ASP A 20 -20.09 -11.13 9.22
C ASP A 20 -18.64 -11.15 9.72
N ALA A 21 -17.68 -10.98 8.80
CA ALA A 21 -16.26 -10.85 9.12
C ALA A 21 -15.88 -9.42 9.56
N TRP A 22 -16.80 -8.46 9.51
CA TRP A 22 -16.53 -7.06 9.84
C TRP A 22 -16.63 -6.82 11.36
N PRO A 23 -15.81 -5.90 11.90
CA PRO A 23 -15.91 -5.46 13.29
C PRO A 23 -17.32 -4.96 13.60
N GLU A 24 -17.89 -5.43 14.72
CA GLU A 24 -19.27 -5.12 15.14
C GLU A 24 -19.56 -3.62 15.18
N THR A 25 -18.58 -2.84 15.65
CA THR A 25 -18.68 -1.39 15.79
C THR A 25 -18.79 -0.63 14.47
N GLU A 26 -18.32 -1.20 13.36
CA GLU A 26 -18.27 -0.54 12.06
C GLU A 26 -19.27 -1.11 11.05
N ARG A 27 -19.77 -2.34 11.29
CA ARG A 27 -20.67 -3.06 10.39
C ARG A 27 -21.93 -2.29 10.06
N ALA A 28 -22.64 -1.81 11.09
CA ALA A 28 -23.91 -1.07 10.90
C ALA A 28 -23.72 0.22 10.09
N MET A 29 -22.62 0.94 10.33
CA MET A 29 -22.31 2.17 9.61
C MET A 29 -21.93 1.91 8.15
N ALA A 30 -21.16 0.84 7.89
CA ALA A 30 -20.72 0.47 6.55
C ALA A 30 -21.89 -0.04 5.69
N LEU A 31 -22.80 -0.82 6.28
CA LEU A 31 -24.02 -1.25 5.59
C LEU A 31 -24.94 -0.07 5.28
N ASN A 32 -25.12 0.85 6.23
CA ASN A 32 -25.92 2.05 5.99
C ASN A 32 -25.31 2.94 4.89
N PHE A 33 -23.98 3.06 4.85
CA PHE A 33 -23.28 3.77 3.80
C PHE A 33 -23.49 3.13 2.42
N ALA A 34 -23.42 1.80 2.33
CA ALA A 34 -23.71 1.08 1.09
C ALA A 34 -25.16 1.22 0.60
N VAL A 35 -26.11 1.46 1.49
CA VAL A 35 -27.51 1.77 1.12
C VAL A 35 -27.66 3.21 0.61
N THR A 36 -26.86 4.13 1.16
CA THR A 36 -26.99 5.58 0.88
C THR A 36 -26.18 6.02 -0.34
N ASP A 37 -25.06 5.34 -0.64
CA ASP A 37 -24.17 5.66 -1.76
C ASP A 37 -24.18 4.54 -2.83
N PRO A 38 -24.61 4.83 -4.08
CA PRO A 38 -24.60 3.85 -5.15
C PRO A 38 -23.21 3.33 -5.51
N GLN A 39 -22.13 4.12 -5.34
CA GLN A 39 -20.76 3.64 -5.58
C GLN A 39 -20.35 2.61 -4.53
N ALA A 40 -20.65 2.87 -3.26
CA ALA A 40 -20.37 1.92 -2.18
C ALA A 40 -21.15 0.60 -2.36
N ALA A 41 -22.38 0.66 -2.86
CA ALA A 41 -23.17 -0.53 -3.21
C ALA A 41 -22.49 -1.38 -4.29
N ILE A 42 -21.92 -0.76 -5.32
CA ILE A 42 -21.19 -1.45 -6.39
C ILE A 42 -19.94 -2.13 -5.84
N MET A 43 -19.14 -1.41 -5.05
CA MET A 43 -17.91 -1.93 -4.44
C MET A 43 -18.19 -3.14 -3.53
N LEU A 44 -19.27 -3.09 -2.74
CA LEU A 44 -19.68 -4.21 -1.91
C LEU A 44 -20.12 -5.41 -2.75
N ARG A 45 -20.85 -5.18 -3.85
CA ARG A 45 -21.30 -6.25 -4.74
C ARG A 45 -20.13 -6.96 -5.40
N GLU A 46 -19.14 -6.20 -5.88
CA GLU A 46 -17.91 -6.76 -6.48
C GLU A 46 -17.11 -7.57 -5.46
N ALA A 47 -16.88 -7.00 -4.27
CA ALA A 47 -16.16 -7.68 -3.20
C ALA A 47 -16.86 -8.99 -2.76
N ARG A 48 -18.20 -9.00 -2.74
CA ARG A 48 -18.99 -10.21 -2.47
C ARG A 48 -18.88 -11.23 -3.58
N ALA A 49 -18.99 -10.81 -4.83
CA ALA A 49 -18.86 -11.72 -5.97
C ALA A 49 -17.52 -12.45 -5.94
N LEU A 50 -16.43 -11.73 -5.67
CA LEU A 50 -15.11 -12.35 -5.49
C LEU A 50 -15.08 -13.34 -4.32
N HIS A 51 -15.67 -12.97 -3.17
CA HIS A 51 -15.71 -13.86 -2.01
C HIS A 51 -16.48 -15.16 -2.31
N THR A 52 -17.60 -15.08 -3.03
CA THR A 52 -18.34 -16.26 -3.50
C THR A 52 -17.48 -17.12 -4.40
N LEU A 53 -16.80 -16.54 -5.40
CA LEU A 53 -15.93 -17.29 -6.31
C LEU A 53 -14.83 -18.03 -5.54
N ILE A 54 -14.26 -17.42 -4.49
CA ILE A 54 -13.27 -18.06 -3.64
C ILE A 54 -13.89 -19.20 -2.82
N GLY A 55 -15.10 -19.01 -2.29
CA GLY A 55 -15.81 -20.03 -1.50
C GLY A 55 -16.28 -21.23 -2.33
N GLU A 56 -16.38 -21.10 -3.65
CA GLU A 56 -16.71 -22.20 -4.56
C GLU A 56 -15.51 -23.10 -4.88
N LEU A 57 -14.28 -22.68 -4.55
CA LEU A 57 -13.12 -23.54 -4.74
C LEU A 57 -13.21 -24.76 -3.82
N PRO A 58 -12.76 -25.94 -4.29
CA PRO A 58 -12.69 -27.12 -3.44
C PRO A 58 -11.74 -26.86 -2.28
N ASP A 59 -12.12 -27.35 -1.09
CA ASP A 59 -11.26 -27.27 0.08
C ASP A 59 -10.03 -28.17 -0.16
N ILE A 60 -8.85 -27.56 -0.13
CA ILE A 60 -7.58 -28.26 -0.36
C ILE A 60 -7.02 -28.57 1.02
N ASP A 61 -7.01 -29.85 1.38
CA ASP A 61 -6.37 -30.29 2.62
C ASP A 61 -4.88 -29.91 2.59
N PRO A 62 -4.40 -29.07 3.52
CA PRO A 62 -3.00 -28.65 3.50
C PRO A 62 -2.09 -29.84 3.77
N SER A 63 -1.00 -29.95 3.00
CA SER A 63 0.00 -31.00 3.22
C SER A 63 0.55 -30.92 4.66
N PRO A 64 0.45 -31.99 5.46
CA PRO A 64 0.88 -31.96 6.87
C PRO A 64 2.37 -31.68 7.01
N ASP A 65 3.21 -32.13 6.06
CA ASP A 65 4.63 -31.82 6.01
C ASP A 65 4.90 -30.32 5.83
N LEU A 66 4.10 -29.65 4.99
CA LEU A 66 4.24 -28.22 4.74
C LEU A 66 3.85 -27.41 5.99
N VAL A 67 2.78 -27.82 6.68
CA VAL A 67 2.33 -27.20 7.92
C VAL A 67 3.43 -27.30 8.98
N ASP A 68 3.99 -28.48 9.19
CA ASP A 68 5.06 -28.71 10.16
C ASP A 68 6.30 -27.85 9.85
N ARG A 69 6.71 -27.81 8.58
CA ARG A 69 7.82 -26.95 8.13
C ARG A 69 7.57 -25.47 8.37
N ILE A 70 6.36 -24.98 8.12
CA ILE A 70 6.01 -23.57 8.35
C ILE A 70 6.03 -23.26 9.85
N ILE A 71 5.48 -24.14 10.68
CA ILE A 71 5.48 -23.96 12.15
C ILE A 71 6.91 -23.94 12.67
N HIS A 72 7.74 -24.92 12.28
CA HIS A 72 9.14 -24.96 12.68
C HIS A 72 9.92 -23.72 12.23
N ALA A 73 9.70 -23.27 10.99
CA ALA A 73 10.32 -22.05 10.48
C ALA A 73 9.88 -20.80 11.24
N ALA A 74 8.58 -20.65 11.51
CA ALA A 74 8.02 -19.52 12.24
C ALA A 74 8.51 -19.47 13.70
N VAL A 75 8.59 -20.64 14.36
CA VAL A 75 9.13 -20.76 15.73
C VAL A 75 10.60 -20.37 15.76
N ALA A 76 11.43 -20.87 14.82
CA ALA A 76 12.84 -20.51 14.73
C ALA A 76 13.05 -19.00 14.46
N GLN A 77 12.22 -18.39 13.62
CA GLN A 77 12.26 -16.96 13.35
C GLN A 77 11.88 -16.12 14.59
N ASN A 78 10.85 -16.53 15.33
CA ASN A 78 10.47 -15.85 16.57
C ASN A 78 11.54 -15.99 17.66
N GLN A 79 12.21 -17.14 17.76
CA GLN A 79 13.29 -17.35 18.71
C GLN A 79 14.49 -16.43 18.43
N THR A 80 14.90 -16.31 17.17
CA THR A 80 15.99 -15.41 16.78
C THR A 80 15.64 -13.94 17.01
N ALA A 81 14.44 -13.49 16.63
CA ALA A 81 13.97 -12.14 16.92
C ALA A 81 13.96 -11.81 18.43
N ASN A 82 13.52 -12.77 19.25
CA ASN A 82 13.51 -12.62 20.71
C ASN A 82 14.92 -12.67 21.33
N ALA A 83 15.88 -13.36 20.71
CA ALA A 83 17.28 -13.36 21.14
C ALA A 83 17.95 -12.02 20.84
N ASP A 84 17.72 -11.47 19.64
CA ASP A 84 18.18 -10.14 19.22
C ASP A 84 17.67 -9.06 20.18
N MET A 85 16.37 -9.07 20.50
CA MET A 85 15.77 -8.09 21.42
C MET A 85 16.40 -8.13 22.83
N ARG A 86 16.72 -9.33 23.35
CA ARG A 86 17.41 -9.47 24.64
C ARG A 86 18.84 -8.93 24.62
N GLN A 87 19.53 -9.06 23.49
CA GLN A 87 20.88 -8.51 23.30
C GLN A 87 20.85 -6.98 23.10
N GLN A 88 19.88 -6.46 22.36
CA GLN A 88 19.68 -5.02 22.15
C GLN A 88 19.33 -4.26 23.43
N GLY A 89 18.54 -4.86 24.34
CA GLY A 89 18.32 -4.29 25.68
C GLY A 89 19.59 -4.11 26.51
N ARG A 90 20.71 -4.74 26.11
CA ARG A 90 22.02 -4.62 26.73
C ARG A 90 22.99 -3.70 25.97
N GLN A 91 22.68 -3.35 24.72
CA GLN A 91 23.53 -2.55 23.81
C GLN A 91 22.70 -1.50 23.08
N SER A 92 22.29 -0.44 23.76
CA SER A 92 21.65 0.71 23.11
C SER A 92 22.72 1.71 22.61
N SER A 93 23.12 1.59 21.34
CA SER A 93 23.75 2.69 20.60
C SER A 93 22.75 3.25 19.57
N ILE A 94 22.22 4.42 19.89
CA ILE A 94 21.01 5.06 19.32
C ILE A 94 21.14 5.40 17.81
N LEU A 95 22.33 5.28 17.23
CA LEU A 95 22.61 5.72 15.86
C LEU A 95 22.54 4.59 14.82
N THR A 96 22.60 3.32 15.22
CA THR A 96 22.64 2.17 14.28
C THR A 96 21.25 1.59 13.93
N ASP A 97 20.20 1.95 14.68
CA ASP A 97 18.88 1.31 14.57
C ASP A 97 18.11 1.65 13.28
N TYR A 98 18.34 2.84 12.69
CA TYR A 98 17.51 3.31 11.57
C TYR A 98 17.69 2.48 10.30
N ARG A 99 18.93 2.10 9.94
CA ARG A 99 19.22 1.29 8.75
C ARG A 99 18.75 -0.16 8.91
N GLN A 100 18.83 -0.71 10.13
CA GLN A 100 18.42 -2.09 10.40
C GLN A 100 16.89 -2.24 10.41
N ARG A 101 16.16 -1.24 10.93
CA ARG A 101 14.69 -1.22 10.90
C ARG A 101 14.13 -1.21 9.48
N MET A 102 14.74 -0.46 8.57
CA MET A 102 14.34 -0.44 7.15
C MET A 102 14.59 -1.76 6.42
N ARG A 103 15.59 -2.55 6.86
CA ARG A 103 15.91 -3.84 6.26
C ARG A 103 14.93 -4.93 6.68
N ARG A 104 14.53 -4.97 7.96
CA ARG A 104 13.52 -5.93 8.46
C ARG A 104 12.12 -5.71 7.83
N LEU A 105 11.74 -4.45 7.62
CA LEU A 105 10.49 -4.12 6.92
C LEU A 105 10.48 -4.59 5.46
N ARG A 106 11.65 -4.59 4.79
CA ARG A 106 11.79 -5.09 3.41
C ARG A 106 11.70 -6.60 3.32
N GLU A 107 12.24 -7.32 4.30
CA GLU A 107 12.30 -8.78 4.28
C GLU A 107 11.00 -9.43 4.80
N GLY A 108 10.26 -8.74 5.69
CA GLY A 108 9.03 -9.28 6.31
C GLY A 108 7.73 -9.03 5.54
N LEU A 109 7.65 -7.98 4.71
CA LEU A 109 6.39 -7.63 4.02
C LEU A 109 6.27 -8.15 2.59
N TRP A 110 7.33 -8.60 1.90
CA TRP A 110 7.20 -8.94 0.48
C TRP A 110 8.29 -9.90 -0.08
N PRO A 111 7.93 -11.11 -0.56
CA PRO A 111 8.89 -12.07 -1.12
C PRO A 111 9.34 -11.77 -2.56
N PHE A 112 8.84 -10.73 -3.23
CA PHE A 112 9.15 -10.43 -4.64
C PHE A 112 10.15 -9.27 -4.87
N GLY A 113 10.86 -8.82 -3.83
CA GLY A 113 11.96 -7.84 -3.96
C GLY A 113 11.54 -6.35 -3.97
N PRO A 114 12.50 -5.41 -4.14
CA PRO A 114 12.30 -4.00 -3.81
C PRO A 114 11.36 -3.25 -4.78
N LEU A 115 10.26 -2.71 -4.25
CA LEU A 115 9.22 -1.89 -4.93
C LEU A 115 9.74 -0.68 -5.71
N TRP A 116 10.98 -0.26 -5.49
CA TRP A 116 11.58 0.87 -6.22
C TRP A 116 11.95 0.50 -7.66
N ARG A 117 12.04 -0.78 -8.03
CA ARG A 117 12.32 -1.17 -9.42
C ARG A 117 11.22 -0.75 -10.41
N PRO A 118 9.92 -1.07 -10.19
CA PRO A 118 8.86 -0.56 -11.05
C PRO A 118 8.60 0.94 -10.84
N ALA A 119 8.69 1.46 -9.61
CA ALA A 119 8.44 2.88 -9.34
C ALA A 119 9.54 3.81 -9.91
N ALA A 120 10.81 3.41 -9.91
CA ALA A 120 11.90 4.18 -10.53
C ALA A 120 11.80 4.19 -12.06
N GLY A 121 11.29 3.11 -12.68
CA GLY A 121 11.03 3.05 -14.11
C GLY A 121 10.01 4.11 -14.58
N LEU A 122 8.99 4.40 -13.76
CA LEU A 122 8.00 5.46 -14.05
C LEU A 122 8.49 6.86 -13.65
N ALA A 123 9.30 7.00 -12.59
CA ALA A 123 9.82 8.29 -12.16
C ALA A 123 10.91 8.86 -13.09
N ALA A 124 11.67 7.99 -13.77
CA ALA A 124 12.74 8.39 -14.68
C ALA A 124 12.28 9.30 -15.85
N PRO A 125 11.24 8.97 -16.65
CA PRO A 125 10.78 9.86 -17.72
C PRO A 125 10.14 11.15 -17.20
N ALA A 126 9.46 11.12 -16.04
CA ALA A 126 8.87 12.31 -15.43
C ALA A 126 9.94 13.32 -14.98
N LEU A 127 11.03 12.83 -14.37
CA LEU A 127 12.17 13.68 -14.00
C LEU A 127 12.94 14.18 -15.23
N PHE A 128 13.06 13.35 -16.28
CA PHE A 128 13.71 13.74 -17.54
C PHE A 128 12.94 14.85 -18.28
N GLY A 129 11.60 14.76 -18.34
CA GLY A 129 10.75 15.80 -18.91
C GLY A 129 10.78 17.11 -18.13
N LEU A 130 10.83 17.04 -16.79
CA LEU A 130 10.96 18.21 -15.92
C LEU A 130 12.32 18.91 -16.10
N LEU A 131 13.40 18.14 -16.24
CA LEU A 131 14.74 18.69 -16.49
C LEU A 131 14.85 19.41 -17.85
N LEU A 132 14.25 18.83 -18.90
CA LEU A 132 14.23 19.43 -20.24
C LEU A 132 13.34 20.67 -20.31
N GLY A 133 12.22 20.70 -19.59
CA GLY A 133 11.32 21.87 -19.54
C GLY A 133 11.93 23.09 -18.84
N LEU A 134 12.80 22.88 -17.85
CA LEU A 134 13.55 23.95 -17.19
C LEU A 134 14.70 24.51 -18.05
N TYR A 135 15.09 23.80 -19.10
CA TYR A 135 16.19 24.17 -20.00
C TYR A 135 15.75 24.92 -21.27
N GLN A 136 14.49 25.34 -21.38
CA GLN A 136 14.09 26.33 -22.38
C GLN A 136 14.34 27.75 -21.85
N PRO A 137 15.48 28.41 -22.17
CA PRO A 137 15.57 29.85 -22.04
C PRO A 137 14.55 30.46 -22.99
N GLN A 138 13.69 31.32 -22.44
CA GLN A 138 12.74 32.13 -23.19
C GLN A 138 13.54 32.93 -24.23
N LEU A 139 13.52 32.51 -25.50
CA LEU A 139 13.84 33.40 -26.61
C LEU A 139 12.66 34.37 -26.69
N ILE A 140 12.67 35.37 -25.80
CA ILE A 140 11.78 36.52 -25.90
C ILE A 140 12.15 37.16 -27.23
N ALA A 141 11.35 36.87 -28.24
CA ALA A 141 11.29 37.66 -29.45
C ALA A 141 10.90 39.07 -29.01
N THR A 142 11.89 39.95 -28.91
CA THR A 142 11.68 41.39 -28.78
C THR A 142 10.97 41.87 -30.04
N THR A 143 9.65 41.75 -30.09
CA THR A 143 8.84 42.53 -31.02
C THR A 143 8.55 43.85 -30.34
N ALA A 144 9.48 44.79 -30.46
CA ALA A 144 9.26 46.17 -30.09
C ALA A 144 8.23 46.80 -31.05
N PRO A 145 7.10 47.35 -30.56
CA PRO A 145 6.27 48.22 -31.37
C PRO A 145 6.91 49.61 -31.41
N THR A 146 7.47 49.98 -32.56
CA THR A 146 7.89 51.36 -32.83
C THR A 146 6.63 52.22 -32.96
N ALA A 147 6.24 52.89 -31.88
CA ALA A 147 5.23 53.93 -31.91
C ALA A 147 5.81 55.15 -32.63
N THR A 148 5.37 55.37 -33.87
CA THR A 148 5.58 56.60 -34.65
C THR A 148 5.01 57.79 -33.89
N THR A 149 5.88 58.70 -33.45
CA THR A 149 5.50 60.03 -32.96
C THR A 149 5.45 60.97 -34.16
N ALA A 150 4.28 61.52 -34.44
CA ALA A 150 4.08 62.59 -35.42
C ALA A 150 4.16 63.94 -34.69
N THR A 151 5.13 64.78 -35.06
CA THR A 151 5.01 66.25 -35.12
C THR A 151 6.12 66.81 -35.99
#